data_AF-A0A9E3DTN8-F1
#
_entry.id   AF-A0A9E3DTN8-F1
#
_cell.length_a   1.000
_cell.length_b   1.000
_cell.length_c   1.000
_cell.angle_alpha   90.00
_cell.angle_beta   90.00
_cell.angle_gamma   90.00
#
_symmetry.space_group_name_H-M   'P 1'
#
loop_
_entity.id
_entity.type
_entity.pdbx_description
1 polymer ?
#
loop_
_entity_poly.entity_id
_entity_poly.type
_entity_poly.pdbx_seq_one_letter_code
_entity_poly.pdbx_strand_id
1 'polypeptide(L)'
;RDQGLFFPIDPGADASLGGMASTRASGTNAVRYGTMRENVLALKVVRGDGEIITTGTRAKKSSAGYDLTHLFIGAEGTLGIISELTIKLRGIPETVAAASCSFETVRGACQATIMVIQTGIPVARIELLNTEQVRCCNNYSRLSLPETPLLLLEFHGSEAEVAEQSRNFGEIASECGGGEFTWTTRPEDRTRLWQARHDAYWSVKALRPGAGVVATDVCVPISRLADCVTETEQDLERLKLLSPIVGHVGDGNFHCSLLCDVDDKDEMARGEKFMHRLVERAQSMGGTCTGEHGIGQGKQKYLEAELGPEALQTMRALKQALDPHNIFNPGKIVPAA
;
A
#
# COMPACT_ATOMS: atom_id res chain seq x y z
N ARG A 1 23.09 -4.53 -1.64
CA ARG A 1 23.17 -5.69 -0.71
C ARG A 1 24.62 -5.94 -0.31
N ASP A 2 25.54 -6.15 -1.25
CA ASP A 2 26.95 -6.49 -0.99
C ASP A 2 27.78 -5.42 -0.26
N GLN A 3 27.23 -4.22 -0.08
CA GLN A 3 27.86 -3.10 0.64
C GLN A 3 27.23 -2.84 2.02
N GLY A 4 26.48 -3.79 2.58
CA GLY A 4 25.81 -3.62 3.88
C GLY A 4 24.60 -2.68 3.84
N LEU A 5 24.13 -2.32 2.65
CA LEU A 5 23.00 -1.41 2.43
C LEU A 5 21.88 -2.06 1.61
N PHE A 6 20.65 -1.64 1.89
CA PHE A 6 19.45 -2.01 1.14
C PHE A 6 18.54 -0.80 0.86
N PHE A 7 17.74 -0.94 -0.19
CA PHE A 7 16.64 -0.03 -0.50
C PHE A 7 15.35 -0.62 0.10
N PRO A 8 14.61 0.13 0.94
CA PRO A 8 13.57 -0.48 1.77
C PRO A 8 12.21 -0.63 1.07
N ILE A 9 11.96 0.09 -0.02
CA ILE A 9 10.67 0.03 -0.72
C ILE A 9 10.62 -1.26 -1.54
N ASP A 10 9.61 -2.07 -1.26
CA ASP A 10 9.45 -3.44 -1.76
C ASP A 10 8.01 -3.60 -2.27
N PRO A 11 7.70 -3.11 -3.49
CA PRO A 11 6.37 -3.24 -4.04
C PRO A 11 6.13 -4.71 -4.44
N GLY A 12 4.89 -5.19 -4.31
CA GLY A 12 4.52 -6.56 -4.67
C GLY A 12 4.54 -6.89 -6.17
N ALA A 13 5.19 -6.07 -7.00
CA ALA A 13 5.24 -6.21 -8.45
C ALA A 13 6.63 -5.87 -8.99
N ASP A 14 6.97 -6.43 -10.16
CA ASP A 14 8.18 -6.07 -10.89
C ASP A 14 8.08 -4.63 -11.43
N ALA A 15 8.65 -3.68 -10.69
CA ALA A 15 8.54 -2.25 -10.98
C ALA A 15 9.90 -1.59 -11.26
N SER A 16 9.90 -0.60 -12.16
CA SER A 16 11.06 0.28 -12.32
C SER A 16 11.06 1.37 -11.24
N LEU A 17 12.24 1.83 -10.82
CA LEU A 17 12.36 2.92 -9.84
C LEU A 17 11.66 4.22 -10.30
N GLY A 18 11.71 4.51 -11.60
CA GLY A 18 11.02 5.66 -12.18
C GLY A 18 9.50 5.52 -12.11
N GLY A 19 8.97 4.32 -12.36
CA GLY A 19 7.55 4.01 -12.18
C GLY A 19 7.13 4.17 -10.72
N MET A 20 7.88 3.56 -9.80
CA MET A 20 7.64 3.66 -8.35
C MET A 20 7.61 5.13 -7.88
N ALA A 21 8.56 5.97 -8.32
CA ALA A 21 8.54 7.38 -7.98
C ALA A 21 7.35 8.11 -8.62
N SER A 22 7.04 7.82 -9.88
CA SER A 22 5.94 8.45 -10.60
C SER A 22 4.58 8.12 -9.99
N THR A 23 4.38 6.93 -9.43
CA THR A 23 3.13 6.53 -8.75
C THR A 23 3.15 6.74 -7.25
N ARG A 24 4.25 7.25 -6.68
CA ARG A 24 4.47 7.36 -5.24
C ARG A 24 4.26 6.00 -4.53
N ALA A 25 4.80 4.94 -5.10
CA ALA A 25 4.67 3.59 -4.58
C ALA A 25 5.09 3.48 -3.10
N SER A 26 4.34 2.68 -2.36
CA SER A 26 4.70 2.17 -1.05
C SER A 26 5.15 0.71 -1.17
N GLY A 27 4.82 -0.11 -0.18
CA GLY A 27 5.25 -1.49 -0.03
C GLY A 27 5.18 -1.87 1.45
N THR A 28 5.36 -3.16 1.76
CA THR A 28 5.14 -3.69 3.11
C THR A 28 6.03 -3.06 4.20
N ASN A 29 7.15 -2.47 3.78
CA ASN A 29 8.13 -1.81 4.64
C ASN A 29 7.85 -0.31 4.91
N ALA A 30 6.78 0.25 4.32
CA ALA A 30 6.49 1.68 4.36
C ALA A 30 6.26 2.19 5.79
N VAL A 31 5.57 1.42 6.64
CA VAL A 31 5.36 1.73 8.06
C VAL A 31 6.64 2.09 8.82
N ARG A 32 7.78 1.49 8.47
CA ARG A 32 9.07 1.76 9.11
C ARG A 32 9.93 2.75 8.37
N TYR A 33 9.93 2.68 7.05
CA TYR A 33 10.93 3.36 6.22
C TYR A 33 10.37 4.49 5.35
N GLY A 34 9.06 4.71 5.39
CA GLY A 34 8.32 5.60 4.50
C GLY A 34 8.16 5.02 3.09
N THR A 35 7.52 5.78 2.21
CA THR A 35 7.23 5.42 0.82
C THR A 35 8.32 5.92 -0.14
N MET A 36 8.10 5.84 -1.45
CA MET A 36 8.92 6.55 -2.43
C MET A 36 9.03 8.05 -2.16
N ARG A 37 7.98 8.67 -1.61
CA ARG A 37 7.99 10.08 -1.19
C ARG A 37 9.12 10.36 -0.21
N GLU A 38 9.26 9.54 0.81
CA GLU A 38 10.28 9.73 1.85
C GLU A 38 11.67 9.26 1.42
N ASN A 39 11.76 8.35 0.44
CA ASN A 39 13.03 7.71 0.07
C ASN A 39 13.69 8.30 -1.19
N VAL A 40 13.02 9.15 -1.96
CA VAL A 40 13.64 9.93 -3.03
C VAL A 40 14.18 11.26 -2.50
N LEU A 41 15.41 11.61 -2.88
CA LEU A 41 16.10 12.85 -2.49
C LEU A 41 16.12 13.90 -3.61
N ALA A 42 16.27 13.45 -4.85
CA ALA A 42 16.38 14.30 -6.02
C ALA A 42 16.03 13.52 -7.28
N LEU A 43 15.58 14.24 -8.30
CA LEU A 43 15.24 13.72 -9.61
C LEU A 43 15.93 14.55 -10.69
N LYS A 44 16.27 13.91 -11.81
CA LYS A 44 16.33 14.62 -13.09
C LYS A 44 15.05 14.35 -13.87
N VAL A 45 14.45 15.42 -14.39
CA VAL A 45 13.17 15.37 -15.08
C VAL A 45 13.26 16.10 -16.41
N VAL A 46 12.82 15.44 -17.48
CA VAL A 46 12.59 16.06 -18.80
C VAL A 46 11.20 16.69 -18.79
N ARG A 47 11.12 18.00 -19.00
CA ARG A 47 9.87 18.79 -19.05
C ARG A 47 9.26 18.80 -20.46
N GLY A 48 8.03 19.31 -20.59
CA GLY A 48 7.28 19.29 -21.85
C GLY A 48 7.90 20.15 -22.96
N ASP A 49 8.77 21.09 -22.58
CA ASP A 49 9.59 21.91 -23.46
C ASP A 49 10.92 21.24 -23.86
N GLY A 50 11.20 20.03 -23.37
CA GLY A 50 12.42 19.27 -23.63
C GLY A 50 13.59 19.59 -22.70
N GLU A 51 13.46 20.61 -21.85
CA GLU A 51 14.51 21.00 -20.89
C GLU A 51 14.63 19.97 -19.76
N ILE A 52 15.87 19.78 -19.28
CA ILE A 52 16.16 18.87 -18.16
C ILE A 52 16.42 19.69 -16.91
N ILE A 53 15.65 19.44 -15.86
CA ILE A 53 15.83 20.06 -14.55
C ILE A 53 16.36 19.06 -13.52
N THR A 54 17.06 19.58 -12.51
CA THR A 54 17.44 18.83 -11.30
C THR A 54 16.64 19.38 -10.13
N THR A 55 15.90 18.50 -9.43
CA THR A 55 14.91 18.93 -8.43
C THR A 55 15.46 19.04 -7.01
N GLY A 56 16.70 18.58 -6.77
CA GLY A 56 17.28 18.50 -5.43
C GLY A 56 18.73 18.04 -5.44
N THR A 57 19.24 17.68 -4.25
CA THR A 57 20.62 17.20 -4.07
C THR A 57 20.65 15.99 -3.15
N ARG A 58 21.84 15.44 -2.89
CA ARG A 58 22.05 14.36 -1.91
C ARG A 58 21.95 14.82 -0.46
N ALA A 59 21.82 16.12 -0.21
CA ALA A 59 21.74 16.66 1.15
C ALA A 59 20.48 16.16 1.86
N LYS A 60 20.62 15.72 3.12
CA LYS A 60 19.49 15.21 3.92
C LYS A 60 18.45 16.28 4.25
N LYS A 61 18.85 17.56 4.22
CA LYS A 61 18.02 18.72 4.52
C LYS A 61 18.31 19.82 3.50
N SER A 62 17.27 20.49 3.03
CA SER A 62 17.36 21.68 2.19
C SER A 62 16.13 22.54 2.43
N SER A 63 16.29 23.86 2.33
CA SER A 63 15.20 24.84 2.28
C SER A 63 15.39 25.82 1.13
N ALA A 64 16.17 25.40 0.12
CA ALA A 64 16.45 26.20 -1.06
C ALA A 64 15.29 26.10 -2.06
N GLY A 65 14.40 27.09 -2.03
CA GLY A 65 13.28 27.20 -2.98
C GLY A 65 12.15 26.20 -2.72
N TYR A 66 11.31 26.01 -3.75
CA TYR A 66 10.18 25.08 -3.69
C TYR A 66 10.62 23.63 -3.81
N ASP A 67 9.85 22.71 -3.21
CA ASP A 67 10.12 21.28 -3.27
C ASP A 67 9.61 20.67 -4.60
N LEU A 68 10.39 20.88 -5.65
CA LEU A 68 10.09 20.32 -6.97
C LEU A 68 10.17 18.79 -6.97
N THR A 69 10.95 18.18 -6.07
CA THR A 69 11.07 16.71 -6.00
C THR A 69 9.70 16.10 -5.69
N HIS A 70 9.01 16.62 -4.69
CA HIS A 70 7.68 16.15 -4.31
C HIS A 70 6.57 16.53 -5.30
N LEU A 71 6.80 17.53 -6.15
CA LEU A 71 5.90 17.84 -7.26
C LEU A 71 5.87 16.73 -8.32
N PHE A 72 7.01 16.11 -8.63
CA PHE A 72 7.10 15.04 -9.63
C PHE A 72 6.83 13.64 -9.06
N ILE A 73 7.04 13.41 -7.77
CA ILE A 73 6.69 12.14 -7.12
C ILE A 73 5.18 12.03 -6.99
N GLY A 74 4.59 11.00 -7.60
CA GLY A 74 3.13 10.83 -7.68
C GLY A 74 2.47 11.57 -8.85
N ALA A 75 3.26 12.20 -9.74
CA ALA A 75 2.71 12.89 -10.91
C ALA A 75 2.26 11.94 -12.03
N GLU A 76 2.55 10.64 -11.93
CA GLU A 76 2.22 9.60 -12.91
C GLU A 76 2.67 9.95 -14.33
N GLY A 77 3.81 10.62 -14.46
CA GLY A 77 4.35 11.06 -15.75
C GLY A 77 3.55 12.16 -16.44
N THR A 78 2.58 12.78 -15.77
CA THR A 78 1.77 13.87 -16.36
C THR A 78 2.49 15.22 -16.38
N LEU A 79 3.53 15.40 -15.55
CA LEU A 79 4.25 16.67 -15.47
C LEU A 79 5.63 16.63 -16.13
N GLY A 80 6.12 15.44 -16.52
CA GLY A 80 7.47 15.24 -17.02
C GLY A 80 7.88 13.77 -16.98
N ILE A 81 9.03 13.47 -17.58
CA ILE A 81 9.63 12.13 -17.57
C ILE A 81 10.81 12.11 -16.60
N ILE A 82 10.74 11.25 -15.58
CA ILE A 82 11.84 11.02 -14.65
C ILE A 82 12.93 10.21 -15.36
N SER A 83 14.14 10.78 -15.50
CA SER A 83 15.27 10.12 -16.17
C SER A 83 16.33 9.59 -15.20
N GLU A 84 16.52 10.25 -14.04
CA GLU A 84 17.45 9.82 -12.99
C GLU A 84 16.82 10.00 -11.60
N LEU A 85 17.15 9.11 -10.67
CA LEU A 85 16.71 9.17 -9.28
C LEU A 85 17.91 9.10 -8.33
N THR A 86 17.90 9.97 -7.31
CA THR A 86 18.75 9.82 -6.13
C THR A 86 17.89 9.28 -4.98
N ILE A 87 18.20 8.10 -4.47
CA ILE A 87 17.43 7.42 -3.42
C ILE A 87 18.21 7.24 -2.11
N LYS A 88 17.49 7.19 -0.99
CA LYS A 88 18.03 6.85 0.33
C LYS A 88 18.20 5.34 0.44
N LEU A 89 19.36 4.92 0.91
CA LEU A 89 19.62 3.54 1.33
C LEU A 89 19.64 3.44 2.86
N ARG A 90 19.41 2.23 3.37
CA ARG A 90 19.40 1.90 4.80
C ARG A 90 20.43 0.81 5.08
N GLY A 91 21.00 0.79 6.28
CA GLY A 91 21.85 -0.31 6.74
C GLY A 91 21.03 -1.58 6.87
N ILE A 92 21.59 -2.72 6.45
CA ILE A 92 20.93 -4.03 6.64
C ILE A 92 20.80 -4.29 8.15
N PRO A 93 19.60 -4.61 8.67
CA PRO A 93 19.42 -4.91 10.09
C PRO A 93 20.27 -6.12 10.51
N GLU A 94 20.78 -6.08 11.74
CA GLU A 94 21.53 -7.19 12.33
C GLU A 94 20.65 -8.45 12.44
N THR A 95 19.44 -8.27 12.96
CA THR A 95 18.44 -9.31 13.12
C THR A 95 17.14 -8.89 12.46
N VAL A 96 16.50 -9.88 11.82
CA VAL A 96 15.14 -9.76 11.31
C VAL A 96 14.33 -10.95 11.78
N ALA A 97 13.20 -10.70 12.45
CA ALA A 97 12.23 -11.74 12.78
C ALA A 97 10.94 -11.53 11.98
N ALA A 98 10.39 -12.63 11.44
CA ALA A 98 9.00 -12.64 11.00
C ALA A 98 8.13 -13.22 12.10
N ALA A 99 6.89 -12.77 12.16
CA ALA A 99 5.90 -13.27 13.09
C ALA A 99 4.52 -13.40 12.45
N SER A 100 3.67 -14.21 13.07
CA SER A 100 2.28 -14.37 12.66
C SER A 100 1.38 -14.48 13.88
N CYS A 101 0.19 -13.90 13.80
CA CYS A 101 -0.83 -13.98 14.84
C CYS A 101 -2.22 -14.09 14.22
N SER A 102 -2.93 -15.16 14.55
CA SER A 102 -4.33 -15.35 14.15
C SER A 102 -5.24 -14.63 15.14
N PHE A 103 -6.37 -14.09 14.67
CA PHE A 103 -7.34 -13.36 15.48
C PHE A 103 -8.72 -13.95 15.32
N GLU A 104 -9.57 -13.81 16.33
CA GLU A 104 -10.98 -14.22 16.24
C GLU A 104 -11.77 -13.39 15.22
N THR A 105 -11.42 -12.11 15.05
CA THR A 105 -12.12 -11.18 14.16
C THR A 105 -11.14 -10.24 13.44
N VAL A 106 -11.53 -9.75 12.26
CA VAL A 106 -10.73 -8.75 11.51
C VAL A 106 -10.60 -7.46 12.30
N ARG A 107 -11.64 -7.11 13.08
CA ARG A 107 -11.65 -5.94 13.94
C ARG A 107 -10.59 -6.04 15.03
N GLY A 108 -10.42 -7.21 15.65
CA GLY A 108 -9.36 -7.47 16.63
C GLY A 108 -7.97 -7.28 16.02
N ALA A 109 -7.72 -7.85 14.84
CA ALA A 109 -6.46 -7.65 14.11
C ALA A 109 -6.17 -6.17 13.81
N CYS A 110 -7.17 -5.42 13.35
CA CYS A 110 -7.04 -3.98 13.12
C CYS A 110 -6.82 -3.19 14.42
N GLN A 111 -7.49 -3.56 15.51
CA GLN A 111 -7.29 -2.93 16.83
C GLN A 111 -5.87 -3.16 17.38
N ALA A 112 -5.34 -4.38 17.23
CA ALA A 112 -3.96 -4.70 17.61
C ALA A 112 -2.99 -3.83 16.81
N THR A 113 -3.20 -3.71 15.49
CA THR A 113 -2.42 -2.82 14.62
C THR A 113 -2.46 -1.37 15.09
N ILE A 114 -3.66 -0.84 15.39
CA ILE A 114 -3.83 0.52 15.91
C ILE A 114 -3.02 0.73 17.19
N MET A 115 -3.12 -0.19 18.16
CA MET A 115 -2.40 -0.10 19.43
C MET A 115 -0.89 -0.20 19.26
N VAL A 116 -0.40 -1.07 18.38
CA VAL A 116 1.03 -1.19 18.05
C VAL A 116 1.61 0.13 17.54
N ILE A 117 0.89 0.79 16.62
CA ILE A 117 1.31 2.08 16.06
C ILE A 117 1.22 3.19 17.12
N GLN A 118 0.15 3.21 17.93
CA GLN A 118 -0.04 4.22 18.98
C GLN A 118 0.96 4.11 20.14
N THR A 119 1.36 2.88 20.50
CA THR A 119 2.38 2.63 21.53
C THR A 119 3.81 2.78 21.00
N GLY A 120 3.97 2.97 19.68
CA GLY A 120 5.26 3.26 19.05
C GLY A 120 6.17 2.04 18.91
N ILE A 121 5.60 0.83 18.89
CA ILE A 121 6.38 -0.39 18.60
C ILE A 121 6.89 -0.31 17.15
N PRO A 122 8.21 -0.33 16.92
CA PRO A 122 8.80 -0.10 15.61
C PRO A 122 8.74 -1.34 14.69
N VAL A 123 7.54 -1.80 14.35
CA VAL A 123 7.33 -2.85 13.35
C VAL A 123 7.96 -2.45 12.01
N ALA A 124 8.62 -3.41 11.36
CA ALA A 124 9.13 -3.26 10.00
C ALA A 124 8.05 -3.52 8.94
N ARG A 125 7.16 -4.48 9.22
CA ARG A 125 6.00 -4.84 8.41
C ARG A 125 4.85 -5.24 9.34
N ILE A 126 3.62 -4.95 8.95
CA ILE A 126 2.40 -5.46 9.61
C ILE A 126 1.29 -5.58 8.57
N GLU A 127 1.12 -6.79 8.07
CA GLU A 127 0.20 -7.12 6.98
C GLU A 127 -1.02 -7.86 7.51
N LEU A 128 -2.21 -7.37 7.18
CA LEU A 128 -3.46 -8.06 7.41
C LEU A 128 -3.78 -8.98 6.23
N LEU A 129 -4.19 -10.20 6.52
CA LEU A 129 -4.95 -11.06 5.62
C LEU A 129 -6.28 -11.37 6.31
N ASN A 130 -7.41 -11.10 5.64
CA ASN A 130 -8.68 -11.57 6.17
C ASN A 130 -8.86 -13.09 5.95
N THR A 131 -9.89 -13.68 6.55
CA THR A 131 -10.14 -15.14 6.48
C THR A 131 -10.12 -15.67 5.05
N GLU A 132 -10.78 -14.98 4.12
CA GLU A 132 -10.83 -15.38 2.71
C GLU A 132 -9.44 -15.32 2.07
N GLN A 133 -8.65 -14.29 2.36
CA GLN A 133 -7.28 -14.21 1.84
C GLN A 133 -6.38 -15.32 2.39
N VAL A 134 -6.53 -15.70 3.66
CA VAL A 134 -5.78 -16.83 4.24
C VAL A 134 -6.16 -18.14 3.54
N ARG A 135 -7.46 -18.37 3.28
CA ARG A 135 -7.94 -19.53 2.49
C ARG A 135 -7.30 -19.57 1.10
N CYS A 136 -7.25 -18.44 0.41
CA CYS A 136 -6.62 -18.33 -0.91
C CYS A 136 -5.14 -18.74 -0.84
N CYS A 137 -4.40 -18.18 0.12
CA CYS A 137 -2.98 -18.47 0.31
C CYS A 137 -2.73 -19.94 0.68
N ASN A 138 -3.55 -20.55 1.55
CA ASN A 138 -3.45 -21.97 1.89
C ASN A 138 -3.60 -22.86 0.65
N ASN A 139 -4.63 -22.60 -0.17
CA ASN A 139 -4.92 -23.37 -1.37
C ASN A 139 -3.83 -23.21 -2.45
N TYR A 140 -3.33 -21.99 -2.66
CA TYR A 140 -2.35 -21.70 -3.69
C TYR A 140 -0.92 -22.09 -3.29
N SER A 141 -0.49 -21.67 -2.10
CA SER A 141 0.89 -21.84 -1.60
C SER A 141 1.09 -23.12 -0.79
N ARG A 142 0.05 -23.97 -0.66
CA ARG A 142 0.07 -25.26 0.09
C ARG A 142 0.47 -25.08 1.56
N LEU A 143 -0.10 -24.07 2.19
CA LEU A 143 0.11 -23.79 3.61
C LEU A 143 -1.00 -24.41 4.47
N SER A 144 -0.75 -24.46 5.77
CA SER A 144 -1.67 -24.97 6.78
C SER A 144 -1.97 -23.90 7.85
N LEU A 145 -2.10 -22.63 7.42
CA LEU A 145 -2.40 -21.54 8.33
C LEU A 145 -3.84 -21.66 8.83
N PRO A 146 -4.16 -21.28 10.08
CA PRO A 146 -5.54 -21.22 10.56
C PRO A 146 -6.39 -20.30 9.66
N GLU A 147 -7.56 -20.77 9.22
CA GLU A 147 -8.48 -19.99 8.37
C GLU A 147 -9.28 -18.96 9.19
N THR A 148 -8.55 -18.00 9.75
CA THR A 148 -9.03 -16.88 10.54
C THR A 148 -8.30 -15.61 10.09
N PRO A 149 -8.77 -14.41 10.45
CA PRO A 149 -8.01 -13.18 10.21
C PRO A 149 -6.59 -13.31 10.79
N LEU A 150 -5.58 -12.86 10.03
CA LEU A 150 -4.17 -13.11 10.32
C LEU A 150 -3.38 -11.81 10.15
N LEU A 151 -2.53 -11.50 11.13
CA LEU A 151 -1.45 -10.53 10.96
C LEU A 151 -0.13 -11.25 10.67
N LEU A 152 0.57 -10.81 9.64
CA LEU A 152 1.97 -11.16 9.37
C LEU A 152 2.85 -9.95 9.67
N LEU A 153 3.88 -10.14 10.49
CA LEU A 153 4.73 -9.05 10.96
C LEU A 153 6.20 -9.30 10.64
N GLU A 154 6.96 -8.23 10.51
CA GLU A 154 8.41 -8.28 10.54
C GLU A 154 8.95 -7.24 11.52
N PHE A 155 10.02 -7.59 12.23
CA PHE A 155 10.73 -6.71 13.16
C PHE A 155 12.20 -6.62 12.76
N HIS A 156 12.76 -5.41 12.79
CA HIS A 156 14.15 -5.13 12.41
C HIS A 156 14.90 -4.48 13.59
N GLY A 157 16.09 -4.98 13.89
CA GLY A 157 16.96 -4.41 14.93
C GLY A 157 18.10 -5.34 15.31
N SER A 158 18.64 -5.12 16.51
CA SER A 158 19.45 -6.11 17.22
C SER A 158 18.58 -7.28 17.72
N GLU A 159 19.21 -8.37 18.15
CA GLU A 159 18.51 -9.52 18.74
C GLU A 159 17.64 -9.10 19.95
N ALA A 160 18.15 -8.21 20.80
CA ALA A 160 17.45 -7.72 21.98
C ALA A 160 16.20 -6.90 21.63
N GLU A 161 16.33 -5.95 20.70
CA GLU A 161 15.23 -5.11 20.23
C GLU A 161 14.13 -5.94 19.57
N VAL A 162 14.50 -6.88 18.70
CA VAL A 162 13.53 -7.73 18.00
C VAL A 162 12.76 -8.63 19.00
N ALA A 163 13.45 -9.18 19.99
CA ALA A 163 12.82 -9.99 21.02
C ALA A 163 11.86 -9.16 21.90
N GLU A 164 12.23 -7.93 22.25
CA GLU A 164 11.37 -7.00 23.01
C GLU A 164 10.13 -6.60 22.20
N GLN A 165 10.31 -6.15 20.96
CA GLN A 165 9.21 -5.77 20.06
C GLN A 165 8.22 -6.92 19.87
N SER A 166 8.73 -8.15 19.69
CA SER A 166 7.90 -9.35 19.54
C SER A 166 7.08 -9.65 20.80
N ARG A 167 7.68 -9.56 21.99
CA ARG A 167 6.94 -9.77 23.26
C ARG A 167 5.84 -8.73 23.45
N ASN A 168 6.17 -7.45 23.27
CA ASN A 168 5.22 -6.36 23.45
C ASN A 168 4.04 -6.48 22.45
N PHE A 169 4.31 -6.89 21.21
CA PHE A 169 3.25 -7.19 20.25
C PHE A 169 2.37 -8.35 20.71
N GLY A 170 2.96 -9.43 21.23
CA GLY A 170 2.21 -10.59 21.73
C GLY A 170 1.22 -10.23 22.83
N GLU A 171 1.61 -9.33 23.75
CA GLU A 171 0.73 -8.81 24.81
C GLU A 171 -0.46 -8.03 24.21
N ILE A 172 -0.19 -7.08 23.30
CA ILE A 172 -1.23 -6.32 22.61
C ILE A 172 -2.17 -7.24 21.82
N ALA A 173 -1.62 -8.23 21.11
CA ALA A 173 -2.41 -9.16 20.32
C ALA A 173 -3.38 -9.95 21.23
N SER A 174 -2.91 -10.42 22.38
CA SER A 174 -3.76 -11.13 23.35
C SER A 174 -4.91 -10.25 23.87
N GLU A 175 -4.68 -8.96 24.11
CA GLU A 175 -5.73 -8.02 24.53
C GLU A 175 -6.79 -7.77 23.45
N CYS A 176 -6.43 -7.98 22.18
CA CYS A 176 -7.28 -7.80 21.00
C CYS A 176 -7.96 -9.08 20.49
N GLY A 177 -7.95 -10.18 21.25
CA GLY A 177 -8.50 -11.46 20.79
C GLY A 177 -7.61 -12.16 19.77
N GLY A 178 -6.30 -11.90 19.81
CA GLY A 178 -5.27 -12.68 19.13
C GLY A 178 -5.04 -14.01 19.85
N GLY A 179 -4.85 -15.07 19.07
CA GLY A 179 -4.51 -16.40 19.53
C GLY A 179 -3.01 -16.56 19.78
N GLU A 180 -2.48 -17.75 19.48
CA GLU A 180 -1.06 -18.03 19.63
C GLU A 180 -0.21 -17.11 18.73
N PHE A 181 0.66 -16.33 19.36
CA PHE A 181 1.63 -15.48 18.68
C PHE A 181 2.95 -16.23 18.50
N THR A 182 3.36 -16.43 17.25
CA THR A 182 4.62 -17.13 16.90
C THR A 182 5.55 -16.21 16.14
N TRP A 183 6.84 -16.21 16.47
CA TRP A 183 7.87 -15.49 15.73
C TRP A 183 9.13 -16.34 15.52
N THR A 184 9.89 -16.03 14.48
CA THR A 184 11.07 -16.78 14.04
C THR A 184 12.09 -15.87 13.37
N THR A 185 13.37 -16.09 13.66
CA THR A 185 14.50 -15.45 12.97
C THR A 185 15.06 -16.32 11.85
N ARG A 186 14.55 -17.54 11.67
CA ARG A 186 15.04 -18.48 10.66
C ARG A 186 14.71 -17.97 9.26
N PRO A 187 15.71 -17.77 8.38
CA PRO A 187 15.50 -17.21 7.05
C PRO A 187 14.47 -17.97 6.20
N GLU A 188 14.44 -19.29 6.30
CA GLU A 188 13.53 -20.17 5.58
C GLU A 188 12.06 -19.96 5.98
N ASP A 189 11.78 -19.84 7.28
CA ASP A 189 10.43 -19.64 7.80
C ASP A 189 9.92 -18.25 7.40
N ARG A 190 10.79 -17.23 7.48
CA ARG A 190 10.51 -15.86 7.02
C ARG A 190 10.18 -15.84 5.54
N THR A 191 11.03 -16.47 4.72
CA THR A 191 10.86 -16.51 3.25
C THR A 191 9.53 -17.17 2.90
N ARG A 192 9.17 -18.26 3.58
CA ARG A 192 7.89 -18.95 3.34
C ARG A 192 6.67 -18.07 3.61
N LEU A 193 6.66 -17.34 4.73
CA LEU A 193 5.55 -16.43 5.06
C LEU A 193 5.44 -15.26 4.08
N TRP A 194 6.58 -14.63 3.76
CA TRP A 194 6.60 -13.50 2.84
C TRP A 194 6.31 -13.87 1.39
N GLN A 195 6.71 -15.07 0.96
CA GLN A 195 6.35 -15.58 -0.37
C GLN A 195 4.84 -15.72 -0.50
N ALA A 196 4.17 -16.28 0.52
CA ALA A 196 2.70 -16.40 0.52
C ALA A 196 1.99 -15.05 0.44
N ARG A 197 2.52 -14.05 1.17
CA ARG A 197 2.02 -12.67 1.11
C ARG A 197 2.27 -12.03 -0.25
N HIS A 198 3.42 -12.27 -0.88
CA HIS A 198 3.74 -11.78 -2.21
C HIS A 198 2.82 -12.41 -3.28
N ASP A 199 2.50 -13.70 -3.12
CA ASP A 199 1.62 -14.45 -4.00
C ASP A 199 0.13 -14.17 -3.78
N ALA A 200 -0.24 -13.27 -2.86
CA ALA A 200 -1.63 -13.02 -2.48
C ALA A 200 -2.53 -12.72 -3.70
N TYR A 201 -2.10 -11.84 -4.62
CA TYR A 201 -2.86 -11.54 -5.84
C TYR A 201 -3.07 -12.80 -6.71
N TRP A 202 -2.01 -13.58 -6.91
CA TRP A 202 -2.06 -14.80 -7.72
C TRP A 202 -2.93 -15.88 -7.08
N SER A 203 -2.93 -15.96 -5.74
CA SER A 203 -3.77 -16.88 -4.99
C SER A 203 -5.26 -16.61 -5.20
N VAL A 204 -5.66 -15.33 -5.29
CA VAL A 204 -7.06 -14.94 -5.58
C VAL A 204 -7.42 -15.29 -7.02
N LYS A 205 -6.53 -14.96 -7.97
CA LYS A 205 -6.74 -15.26 -9.40
C LYS A 205 -6.92 -16.75 -9.66
N ALA A 206 -6.26 -17.61 -8.89
CA ALA A 206 -6.35 -19.06 -9.03
C ALA A 206 -7.69 -19.66 -8.57
N LEU A 207 -8.50 -18.94 -7.78
CA LEU A 207 -9.76 -19.47 -7.24
C LEU A 207 -10.82 -19.78 -8.32
N ARG A 208 -10.88 -18.96 -9.37
CA ARG A 208 -11.87 -19.10 -10.43
C ARG A 208 -11.20 -18.93 -11.80
N PRO A 209 -10.74 -20.03 -12.42
CA PRO A 209 -10.15 -19.99 -13.76
C PRO A 209 -11.10 -19.30 -14.77
N GLY A 210 -10.56 -18.36 -15.55
CA GLY A 210 -11.32 -17.57 -16.52
C GLY A 210 -11.84 -16.24 -16.00
N ALA A 211 -11.94 -16.05 -14.68
CA ALA A 211 -12.33 -14.76 -14.10
C ALA A 211 -11.18 -13.74 -14.08
N GLY A 212 -11.54 -12.46 -14.13
CA GLY A 212 -10.64 -11.34 -13.89
C GLY A 212 -10.49 -11.03 -12.40
N VAL A 213 -9.40 -10.32 -12.06
CA VAL A 213 -9.20 -9.75 -10.72
C VAL A 213 -9.00 -8.25 -10.87
N VAL A 214 -9.90 -7.47 -10.28
CA VAL A 214 -9.78 -6.02 -10.18
C VAL A 214 -9.22 -5.69 -8.79
N ALA A 215 -7.95 -5.31 -8.74
CA ALA A 215 -7.32 -4.84 -7.52
C ALA A 215 -7.72 -3.38 -7.28
N THR A 216 -8.20 -3.08 -6.07
CA THR A 216 -8.43 -1.70 -5.62
C THR A 216 -7.93 -1.54 -4.20
N ASP A 217 -7.57 -0.31 -3.86
CA ASP A 217 -6.99 0.07 -2.57
C ASP A 217 -7.63 1.36 -2.06
N VAL A 218 -7.66 1.52 -0.73
CA VAL A 218 -7.97 2.79 -0.05
C VAL A 218 -7.08 2.91 1.17
N CYS A 219 -6.86 4.14 1.64
CA CYS A 219 -6.13 4.38 2.88
C CYS A 219 -6.96 5.28 3.78
N VAL A 220 -6.99 4.99 5.08
CA VAL A 220 -7.71 5.78 6.09
C VAL A 220 -6.76 6.14 7.24
N PRO A 221 -7.06 7.19 8.03
CA PRO A 221 -6.37 7.41 9.28
C PRO A 221 -6.38 6.12 10.11
N ILE A 222 -5.25 5.78 10.72
CA ILE A 222 -5.09 4.48 11.41
C ILE A 222 -6.22 4.21 12.43
N SER A 223 -6.69 5.26 13.12
CA SER A 223 -7.81 5.20 14.08
C SER A 223 -9.14 4.76 13.48
N ARG A 224 -9.31 4.81 12.15
CA ARG A 224 -10.51 4.39 11.42
C ARG A 224 -10.35 3.06 10.69
N LEU A 225 -9.15 2.45 10.73
CA LEU A 225 -8.85 1.20 10.03
C LEU A 225 -9.84 0.08 10.39
N ALA A 226 -10.07 -0.15 11.68
CA ALA A 226 -10.94 -1.23 12.16
C ALA A 226 -12.37 -1.09 11.64
N ASP A 227 -12.92 0.13 11.63
CA ASP A 227 -14.26 0.40 11.10
C ASP A 227 -14.31 0.20 9.59
N CYS A 228 -13.35 0.79 8.87
CA CYS A 228 -13.32 0.76 7.41
C CYS A 228 -13.24 -0.68 6.87
N VAL A 229 -12.35 -1.50 7.43
CA VAL A 229 -12.18 -2.90 7.02
C VAL A 229 -13.42 -3.73 7.39
N THR A 230 -13.96 -3.57 8.61
CA THR A 230 -15.16 -4.32 9.04
C THR A 230 -16.37 -4.02 8.16
N GLU A 231 -16.64 -2.74 7.88
CA GLU A 231 -17.74 -2.35 7.00
C GLU A 231 -17.51 -2.78 5.55
N THR A 232 -16.26 -2.93 5.13
CA THR A 232 -15.91 -3.45 3.81
C THR A 232 -16.25 -4.93 3.70
N GLU A 233 -15.95 -5.75 4.71
CA GLU A 233 -16.38 -7.16 4.73
C GLU A 233 -17.91 -7.30 4.69
N GLN A 234 -18.63 -6.48 5.45
CA GLN A 234 -20.10 -6.46 5.44
C GLN A 234 -20.67 -6.10 4.06
N ASP A 235 -20.02 -5.19 3.33
CA ASP A 235 -20.42 -4.86 1.97
C ASP A 235 -20.21 -6.01 0.99
N LEU A 236 -19.08 -6.72 1.10
CA LEU A 236 -18.78 -7.87 0.28
C LEU A 236 -19.80 -8.99 0.50
N GLU A 237 -20.15 -9.27 1.75
CA GLU A 237 -21.19 -10.23 2.10
C GLU A 237 -22.55 -9.81 1.54
N ARG A 238 -22.98 -8.58 1.80
CA ARG A 238 -24.27 -8.04 1.34
C ARG A 238 -24.40 -8.04 -0.17
N LEU A 239 -23.31 -7.69 -0.86
CA LEU A 239 -23.26 -7.68 -2.32
C LEU A 239 -22.92 -9.04 -2.91
N LYS A 240 -22.65 -10.07 -2.10
CA LYS A 240 -22.27 -11.43 -2.55
C LYS A 240 -21.09 -11.41 -3.53
N LEU A 241 -20.05 -10.66 -3.19
CA LEU A 241 -18.83 -10.52 -3.99
C LEU A 241 -17.67 -11.23 -3.29
N LEU A 242 -16.84 -11.92 -4.07
CA LEU A 242 -15.59 -12.48 -3.56
C LEU A 242 -14.45 -11.48 -3.81
N SER A 243 -14.03 -10.81 -2.74
CA SER A 243 -12.90 -9.89 -2.79
C SER A 243 -12.06 -10.02 -1.52
N PRO A 244 -11.14 -11.00 -1.47
CA PRO A 244 -10.21 -11.15 -0.37
C PRO A 244 -9.48 -9.84 -0.04
N ILE A 245 -9.25 -9.61 1.26
CA ILE A 245 -8.63 -8.40 1.77
C ILE A 245 -7.21 -8.72 2.22
N VAL A 246 -6.27 -7.91 1.73
CA VAL A 246 -4.89 -7.87 2.20
C VAL A 246 -4.49 -6.43 2.44
N GLY A 247 -3.65 -6.11 3.43
CA GLY A 247 -3.27 -4.72 3.65
C GLY A 247 -2.01 -4.52 4.44
N HIS A 248 -1.21 -3.53 4.04
CA HIS A 248 -0.14 -2.96 4.87
C HIS A 248 -0.78 -2.02 5.88
N VAL A 249 -1.40 -2.64 6.87
CA VAL A 249 -2.34 -1.97 7.77
C VAL A 249 -1.67 -1.03 8.76
N GLY A 250 -0.35 -1.10 8.92
CA GLY A 250 0.41 -0.17 9.76
C GLY A 250 0.33 1.28 9.29
N ASP A 251 0.09 1.48 7.99
CA ASP A 251 -0.10 2.79 7.37
C ASP A 251 -1.59 3.16 7.19
N GLY A 252 -2.50 2.27 7.59
CA GLY A 252 -3.94 2.42 7.36
C GLY A 252 -4.40 2.07 5.95
N ASN A 253 -3.53 1.46 5.12
CA ASN A 253 -3.86 1.04 3.76
C ASN A 253 -4.27 -0.45 3.71
N PHE A 254 -5.31 -0.73 2.94
CA PHE A 254 -5.70 -2.09 2.59
C PHE A 254 -6.24 -2.18 1.17
N HIS A 255 -6.24 -3.41 0.67
CA HIS A 255 -6.53 -3.80 -0.70
C HIS A 255 -7.69 -4.78 -0.72
N CYS A 256 -8.49 -4.67 -1.77
CA CYS A 256 -9.57 -5.58 -2.10
C CYS A 256 -9.26 -6.16 -3.48
N SER A 257 -9.10 -7.48 -3.57
CA SER A 257 -8.87 -8.18 -4.84
C SER A 257 -10.17 -8.74 -5.37
N LEU A 258 -10.96 -7.92 -6.05
CA LEU A 258 -12.29 -8.30 -6.52
C LEU A 258 -12.19 -9.32 -7.67
N LEU A 259 -12.57 -10.55 -7.40
CA LEU A 259 -12.68 -11.61 -8.39
C LEU A 259 -14.04 -11.46 -9.11
N CYS A 260 -14.01 -11.20 -10.42
CA CYS A 260 -15.21 -10.93 -11.22
C CYS A 260 -15.13 -11.60 -12.60
N ASP A 261 -16.25 -12.12 -13.07
CA ASP A 261 -16.45 -12.63 -14.42
C ASP A 261 -16.86 -11.43 -15.28
N VAL A 262 -16.00 -11.09 -16.24
CA VAL A 262 -16.17 -9.91 -17.07
C VAL A 262 -17.37 -10.04 -18.03
N ASP A 263 -17.84 -11.27 -18.25
CA ASP A 263 -19.01 -11.55 -19.09
C ASP A 263 -20.33 -11.54 -18.29
N ASP A 264 -20.26 -11.59 -16.95
CA ASP A 264 -21.43 -11.45 -16.07
C ASP A 264 -21.71 -9.98 -15.75
N LYS A 265 -22.69 -9.41 -16.45
CA LYS A 265 -23.11 -8.00 -16.29
C LYS A 265 -23.64 -7.68 -14.89
N ASP A 266 -24.27 -8.63 -14.19
CA ASP A 266 -24.76 -8.40 -12.82
C ASP A 266 -23.60 -8.36 -11.82
N GLU A 267 -22.66 -9.32 -11.93
CA GLU A 267 -21.48 -9.35 -11.07
C GLU A 267 -20.62 -8.09 -11.26
N MET A 268 -20.44 -7.64 -12.52
CA MET A 268 -19.74 -6.40 -12.82
C MET A 268 -20.45 -5.16 -12.23
N ALA A 269 -21.77 -5.06 -12.35
CA ALA A 269 -22.52 -3.94 -11.77
C ALA A 269 -22.44 -3.91 -10.23
N ARG A 270 -22.51 -5.08 -9.58
CA ARG A 270 -22.30 -5.19 -8.13
C ARG A 270 -20.87 -4.81 -7.74
N GLY A 271 -19.88 -5.24 -8.51
CA GLY A 271 -18.47 -4.91 -8.34
C GLY A 271 -18.19 -3.41 -8.43
N GLU A 272 -18.73 -2.73 -9.45
CA GLU A 272 -18.61 -1.28 -9.59
C GLU A 272 -19.24 -0.53 -8.41
N LYS A 273 -20.44 -0.96 -7.99
CA LYS A 273 -21.12 -0.40 -6.81
C LYS A 273 -20.29 -0.58 -5.54
N PHE A 274 -19.66 -1.74 -5.35
CA PHE A 274 -18.77 -2.01 -4.23
C PHE A 274 -17.56 -1.07 -4.24
N MET A 275 -16.84 -0.99 -5.36
CA MET A 275 -15.65 -0.14 -5.49
C MET A 275 -15.98 1.34 -5.22
N HIS A 276 -17.14 1.81 -5.69
CA HIS A 276 -17.61 3.16 -5.42
C HIS A 276 -17.85 3.40 -3.92
N ARG A 277 -18.60 2.52 -3.26
CA ARG A 277 -18.87 2.61 -1.81
C ARG A 277 -17.60 2.53 -0.96
N LEU A 278 -16.63 1.72 -1.37
CA LEU A 278 -15.35 1.60 -0.67
C LEU A 278 -14.61 2.95 -0.65
N VAL A 279 -14.56 3.64 -1.79
CA VAL A 279 -13.93 4.96 -1.90
C VAL A 279 -14.71 6.02 -1.11
N GLU A 280 -16.03 6.09 -1.27
CA GLU A 280 -16.87 7.03 -0.52
C GLU A 280 -16.72 6.85 0.99
N ARG A 281 -16.69 5.59 1.45
CA ARG A 281 -16.44 5.27 2.87
C ARG A 281 -15.09 5.83 3.30
N ALA A 282 -14.01 5.49 2.58
CA ALA A 282 -12.68 5.95 2.95
C ALA A 282 -12.60 7.48 3.05
N GLN A 283 -13.15 8.20 2.06
CA GLN A 283 -13.20 9.66 2.06
C GLN A 283 -14.04 10.21 3.22
N SER A 284 -15.21 9.63 3.52
CA SER A 284 -16.04 10.02 4.66
C SER A 284 -15.35 9.82 6.02
N MET A 285 -14.34 8.95 6.06
CA MET A 285 -13.50 8.69 7.23
C MET A 285 -12.25 9.57 7.30
N GLY A 286 -12.10 10.56 6.40
CA GLY A 286 -10.92 11.40 6.29
C GLY A 286 -9.73 10.69 5.64
N GLY A 287 -10.00 9.60 4.92
CA GLY A 287 -9.02 8.86 4.12
C GLY A 287 -8.97 9.33 2.67
N THR A 288 -8.37 8.49 1.82
CA THR A 288 -8.15 8.75 0.40
C THR A 288 -8.66 7.60 -0.46
N CYS A 289 -9.08 7.93 -1.67
CA CYS A 289 -9.54 6.98 -2.69
C CYS A 289 -8.45 6.00 -3.14
N THR A 290 -7.17 6.24 -2.85
CA THR A 290 -6.06 5.31 -3.14
C THR A 290 -4.93 5.51 -2.13
N GLY A 291 -4.39 4.41 -1.60
CA GLY A 291 -3.20 4.44 -0.77
C GLY A 291 -1.90 4.43 -1.58
N GLU A 292 -1.84 3.63 -2.65
CA GLU A 292 -0.57 3.41 -3.36
C GLU A 292 -0.64 3.23 -4.89
N HIS A 293 -1.81 2.87 -5.45
CA HIS A 293 -1.92 2.60 -6.90
C HIS A 293 -2.05 3.86 -7.76
N GLY A 294 -2.42 4.98 -7.15
CA GLY A 294 -2.57 6.26 -7.83
C GLY A 294 -3.96 6.45 -8.45
N ILE A 295 -4.08 7.53 -9.22
CA ILE A 295 -5.35 7.98 -9.80
C ILE A 295 -5.53 7.43 -11.20
N GLY A 296 -4.49 7.54 -12.04
CA GLY A 296 -4.54 7.20 -13.46
C GLY A 296 -5.78 7.78 -14.14
N GLN A 297 -6.55 6.91 -14.79
CA GLN A 297 -7.87 7.24 -15.35
C GLN A 297 -9.02 6.77 -14.44
N GLY A 298 -8.82 5.63 -13.75
CA GLY A 298 -9.91 4.95 -13.04
C GLY A 298 -10.48 5.71 -11.85
N LYS A 299 -9.63 6.48 -11.14
CA LYS A 299 -10.03 7.17 -9.90
C LYS A 299 -10.16 8.69 -10.03
N GLN A 300 -10.02 9.26 -11.24
CA GLN A 300 -10.10 10.71 -11.45
C GLN A 300 -11.39 11.33 -10.91
N LYS A 301 -12.50 10.60 -11.07
CA LYS A 301 -13.84 11.01 -10.61
C LYS A 301 -13.97 11.21 -9.09
N TYR A 302 -13.01 10.73 -8.30
CA TYR A 302 -13.04 10.85 -6.84
C TYR A 302 -12.25 12.04 -6.29
N LEU A 303 -11.42 12.67 -7.12
CA LEU A 303 -10.52 13.73 -6.66
C LEU A 303 -11.26 15.00 -6.21
N GLU A 304 -12.36 15.35 -6.88
CA GLU A 304 -13.11 16.56 -6.52
C GLU A 304 -13.74 16.43 -5.12
N ALA A 305 -14.32 15.26 -4.83
CA ALA A 305 -14.86 14.97 -3.50
C ALA A 305 -13.77 14.95 -2.41
N GLU A 306 -12.55 14.52 -2.76
CA GLU A 306 -11.43 14.41 -1.81
C GLU A 306 -10.73 15.74 -1.53
N LEU A 307 -10.48 16.54 -2.58
CA LEU A 307 -9.59 17.71 -2.52
C LEU A 307 -10.30 19.04 -2.80
N GLY A 308 -11.51 19.00 -3.32
CA GLY A 308 -12.26 20.17 -3.75
C GLY A 308 -11.84 20.72 -5.12
N PRO A 309 -12.69 21.58 -5.72
CA PRO A 309 -12.47 22.13 -7.06
C PRO A 309 -11.25 23.06 -7.13
N GLU A 310 -10.91 23.77 -6.05
CA GLU A 310 -9.78 24.71 -5.99
C GLU A 310 -8.43 23.98 -6.08
N ALA A 311 -8.31 22.83 -5.41
CA ALA A 311 -7.11 21.99 -5.49
C ALA A 311 -6.95 21.43 -6.90
N LEU A 312 -8.04 20.96 -7.52
CA LEU A 312 -8.03 20.50 -8.90
C LEU A 312 -7.64 21.60 -9.89
N GLN A 313 -8.16 22.82 -9.74
CA GLN A 313 -7.77 23.95 -10.56
C GLN A 313 -6.27 24.25 -10.44
N THR A 314 -5.72 24.16 -9.23
CA THR A 314 -4.28 24.33 -9.00
C THR A 314 -3.47 23.24 -9.71
N MET A 315 -3.90 21.98 -9.65
CA MET A 315 -3.24 20.89 -10.38
C MET A 315 -3.29 21.11 -11.90
N ARG A 316 -4.41 21.61 -12.45
CA ARG A 316 -4.51 21.97 -13.87
C ARG A 316 -3.54 23.08 -14.25
N ALA A 317 -3.40 24.12 -13.41
CA ALA A 317 -2.46 25.20 -13.65
C ALA A 317 -1.00 24.70 -13.67
N LEU A 318 -0.64 23.79 -12.76
CA LEU A 318 0.68 23.15 -12.74
C LEU A 318 0.92 22.30 -13.99
N LYS A 319 -0.07 21.50 -14.40
CA LYS A 319 -0.02 20.70 -15.63
C LYS A 319 0.21 21.60 -16.86
N GLN A 320 -0.54 22.68 -17.00
CA GLN A 320 -0.40 23.61 -18.12
C GLN A 320 0.97 24.32 -18.13
N ALA A 321 1.51 24.65 -16.94
CA ALA A 321 2.80 25.32 -16.83
C ALA A 321 3.99 24.40 -17.15
N LEU A 322 3.90 23.11 -16.81
CA LEU A 322 4.98 22.14 -16.99
C LEU A 322 4.89 21.35 -18.31
N ASP A 323 3.69 21.26 -18.87
CA ASP A 323 3.41 20.61 -20.15
C ASP A 323 2.41 21.44 -20.97
N PRO A 324 2.85 22.57 -21.56
CA PRO A 324 1.96 23.51 -22.25
C PRO A 324 1.31 22.94 -23.52
N HIS A 325 1.90 21.87 -24.09
CA HIS A 325 1.39 21.19 -25.28
C HIS A 325 0.54 19.95 -24.93
N ASN A 326 0.37 19.65 -23.64
CA ASN A 326 -0.38 18.50 -23.13
C ASN A 326 0.05 17.16 -23.77
N ILE A 327 1.37 16.97 -23.96
CA ILE A 327 1.93 15.76 -24.60
C ILE A 327 2.25 14.66 -23.59
N PHE A 328 2.39 14.99 -22.31
CA PHE A 328 2.74 14.04 -21.26
C PHE A 328 1.52 13.42 -20.62
N ASN A 329 1.29 12.15 -20.98
CA ASN A 329 0.28 11.28 -20.40
C ASN A 329 -1.13 11.91 -20.33
N PRO A 330 -1.67 12.41 -21.47
CA PRO A 330 -2.93 13.16 -21.49
C PRO A 330 -4.11 12.32 -21.01
N GLY A 331 -5.08 12.99 -20.37
CA GLY A 331 -6.30 12.36 -19.87
C GLY A 331 -6.14 11.54 -18.59
N LYS A 332 -5.01 11.66 -17.87
CA LYS A 332 -4.77 10.99 -16.58
C LYS A 332 -4.61 12.00 -15.44
N ILE A 333 -4.80 11.54 -14.19
CA ILE A 333 -4.84 12.31 -12.93
C ILE A 333 -5.96 13.36 -12.91
N VAL A 334 -5.80 14.46 -13.64
CA VAL A 334 -6.74 15.58 -13.64
C VAL A 334 -7.52 15.58 -14.94
N PRO A 335 -8.86 15.56 -14.90
CA PRO A 335 -9.67 15.75 -16.10
C PRO A 335 -9.37 17.10 -16.77
N ALA A 336 -9.44 17.12 -18.10
CA ALA A 336 -9.41 18.38 -18.85
C ALA A 336 -10.53 19.31 -18.34
N ALA A 337 -10.24 20.62 -18.32
CA ALA A 337 -11.23 21.65 -18.01
C ALA A 337 -12.28 21.76 -19.11
#